data_AF-A0A916ZAQ1-F1
#
_entry.id   AF-A0A916ZAQ1-F1
#
_cell.length_a   1.000
_cell.length_b   1.000
_cell.length_c   1.000
_cell.angle_alpha   90.00
_cell.angle_beta   90.00
_cell.angle_gamma   90.00
#
_symmetry.space_group_name_H-M   'P 1'
#
loop_
_entity.id
_entity.type
_entity.pdbx_description
1 polymer ?
#
loop_
_entity_poly.entity_id
_entity_poly.type
_entity_poly.pdbx_seq_one_letter_code
_entity_poly.pdbx_strand_id
1 'polypeptide(L)'
;MNSVIGLDISKEESHGQAFLERGKPYRGTFHFEHTREGLAKLLQVVQDVEHASCQRPMLILEATGHYQSSVVQFLEEHHYLYIVINPLISNRLRKTNLRKVKTDAADLSSG
;
A
#
# COMPACT_ATOMS: atom_id res chain seq x y z
N MET A 1 -15.15 -1.70 -9.40
CA MET A 1 -13.78 -1.37 -8.91
C MET A 1 -13.57 -2.14 -7.63
N ASN A 2 -12.40 -2.74 -7.44
CA ASN A 2 -12.08 -3.50 -6.23
C ASN A 2 -11.84 -2.54 -5.05
N SER A 3 -12.29 -2.93 -3.86
CA SER A 3 -11.97 -2.23 -2.62
C SER A 3 -10.47 -2.34 -2.32
N VAL A 4 -9.91 -1.28 -1.73
CA VAL A 4 -8.48 -1.22 -1.41
C VAL A 4 -8.26 -0.70 0.00
N ILE A 5 -7.23 -1.22 0.66
CA ILE A 5 -6.82 -0.77 2.01
C ILE A 5 -5.34 -0.39 1.94
N GLY A 6 -5.04 0.89 2.09
CA GLY A 6 -3.68 1.38 2.22
C GLY A 6 -3.23 1.26 3.67
N LEU A 7 -2.03 0.72 3.90
CA LEU A 7 -1.40 0.56 5.20
C LEU A 7 -0.02 1.23 5.17
N ASP A 8 0.20 2.21 6.03
CA ASP A 8 1.51 2.79 6.29
C ASP A 8 2.16 2.03 7.46
N ILE A 9 3.24 1.32 7.16
CA ILE A 9 3.92 0.43 8.11
C ILE A 9 5.12 1.14 8.72
N SER A 10 5.00 1.44 10.01
CA SER A 10 6.06 1.99 10.86
C SER A 10 6.49 0.99 11.95
N LYS A 11 7.56 1.32 12.69
CA LYS A 11 8.22 0.39 13.65
C LYS A 11 7.34 0.00 14.85
N GLU A 12 6.53 0.93 15.34
CA GLU A 12 5.81 0.79 16.62
C GLU A 12 4.31 0.58 16.36
N GLU A 13 3.70 1.47 15.59
CA GLU A 13 2.32 1.35 15.12
C GLU A 13 2.25 1.52 13.61
N SER A 14 1.14 1.11 13.02
CA SER A 14 0.85 1.27 11.60
C SER A 14 -0.50 1.89 11.41
N HIS A 15 -0.60 2.76 10.41
CA HIS A 15 -1.82 3.45 10.08
C HIS A 15 -2.45 2.84 8.85
N GLY A 16 -3.77 2.91 8.74
CA GLY A 16 -4.50 2.38 7.60
C GLY A 16 -5.65 3.26 7.18
N GLN A 17 -5.96 3.22 5.89
CA GLN A 17 -7.16 3.83 5.32
C GLN A 17 -7.78 2.88 4.30
N ALA A 18 -9.05 2.55 4.51
CA ALA A 18 -9.82 1.76 3.58
C ALA A 18 -10.56 2.64 2.57
N PHE A 19 -10.77 2.12 1.36
CA PHE A 19 -11.55 2.74 0.29
C PHE A 19 -12.43 1.67 -0.36
N LEU A 20 -13.75 1.91 -0.38
CA LEU A 20 -14.68 1.00 -1.08
C LEU A 20 -14.54 1.12 -2.59
N GLU A 21 -14.33 2.35 -3.06
CA GLU A 21 -14.18 2.70 -4.46
C GLU A 21 -13.18 3.85 -4.61
N ARG A 22 -12.73 4.13 -5.85
CA ARG A 22 -11.83 5.24 -6.12
C ARG A 22 -12.43 6.56 -5.59
N GLY A 23 -11.74 7.17 -4.63
CA GLY A 23 -12.16 8.44 -4.02
C GLY A 23 -13.30 8.32 -3.01
N LYS A 24 -13.73 7.10 -2.65
CA LYS A 24 -14.73 6.85 -1.60
C LYS A 24 -14.06 6.17 -0.40
N PRO A 25 -13.52 6.96 0.55
CA PRO A 25 -12.94 6.40 1.76
C PRO A 25 -14.01 5.66 2.56
N TYR A 26 -13.62 4.51 3.08
CA TYR A 26 -14.44 3.71 3.98
C TYR A 26 -14.01 3.98 5.42
N ARG A 27 -14.87 4.67 6.16
CA ARG A 27 -14.57 5.20 7.50
C ARG A 27 -13.33 6.12 7.49
N GLY A 28 -12.94 6.59 8.67
CA GLY A 28 -11.71 7.36 8.84
C GLY A 28 -10.45 6.49 8.84
N THR A 29 -9.30 7.13 9.03
CA THR A 29 -8.03 6.43 9.26
C THR A 29 -8.10 5.63 10.55
N PHE A 30 -7.50 4.44 10.55
CA PHE A 30 -7.32 3.62 11.74
C PHE A 30 -5.83 3.39 11.99
N HIS A 31 -5.48 2.98 13.20
CA HIS A 31 -4.12 2.57 13.55
C HIS A 31 -4.15 1.24 14.28
N PHE A 32 -3.06 0.50 14.20
CA PHE A 32 -2.90 -0.79 14.85
C PHE A 32 -1.43 -1.03 15.20
N GLU A 33 -1.20 -1.69 16.32
CA GLU A 33 0.12 -2.13 16.75
C GLU A 33 0.46 -3.47 16.09
N HIS A 34 1.75 -3.80 16.00
CA HIS A 34 2.22 -5.10 15.49
C HIS A 34 2.09 -6.24 16.51
N THR A 35 1.10 -6.12 17.40
CA THR A 35 0.74 -7.15 18.38
C THR A 35 -0.40 -8.00 17.83
N ARG A 36 -0.64 -9.17 18.44
CA ARG A 36 -1.77 -10.04 18.06
C ARG A 36 -3.12 -9.32 18.17
N GLU A 37 -3.29 -8.47 19.17
CA GLU A 37 -4.49 -7.66 19.37
C GLU A 37 -4.62 -6.57 18.30
N GLY A 38 -3.52 -5.91 17.93
CA GLY A 38 -3.51 -4.94 16.84
C GLY A 38 -3.82 -5.57 15.48
N LEU A 39 -3.23 -6.73 15.18
CA LEU A 39 -3.53 -7.49 13.96
C LEU A 39 -4.98 -7.98 13.91
N ALA A 40 -5.57 -8.34 15.06
CA ALA A 40 -6.99 -8.64 15.13
C ALA A 40 -7.86 -7.42 14.79
N LYS A 41 -7.48 -6.20 15.23
CA LYS A 41 -8.15 -4.96 14.81
C LYS A 41 -8.05 -4.73 13.30
N LEU A 42 -6.88 -4.97 12.70
CA LEU A 42 -6.70 -4.90 11.25
C LEU A 42 -7.65 -5.87 10.54
N LEU A 43 -7.73 -7.12 10.98
CA LEU A 43 -8.61 -8.12 10.39
C LEU A 43 -10.08 -7.72 10.45
N GLN A 44 -10.53 -7.14 11.57
CA GLN A 44 -11.89 -6.63 11.69
C GLN A 44 -12.18 -5.56 10.63
N VAL A 45 -11.26 -4.64 10.39
CA VAL A 45 -11.42 -3.62 9.34
C VAL A 45 -11.46 -4.25 7.95
N VAL A 46 -10.57 -5.21 7.67
CA VAL A 46 -10.54 -5.92 6.38
C VAL A 46 -11.86 -6.65 6.11
N GLN A 47 -12.39 -7.35 7.11
CA GLN A 47 -13.68 -8.06 7.02
C GLN A 47 -14.85 -7.08 6.85
N ASP A 48 -14.83 -5.95 7.55
CA ASP A 48 -15.87 -4.93 7.47
C ASP A 48 -15.90 -4.29 6.07
N VAL A 49 -14.74 -4.04 5.46
CA VAL A 49 -14.60 -3.60 4.06
C VAL A 49 -15.06 -4.69 3.08
N GLU A 50 -14.70 -5.95 3.33
CA GLU A 50 -15.10 -7.08 2.49
C GLU A 50 -16.63 -7.23 2.44
N HIS A 51 -17.29 -7.14 3.60
CA HIS A 51 -18.75 -7.15 3.69
C HIS A 51 -19.39 -5.91 3.03
N ALA A 52 -18.82 -4.72 3.24
CA ALA A 52 -19.37 -3.48 2.68
C ALA A 52 -19.22 -3.38 1.16
N SER A 53 -18.16 -3.96 0.58
CA SER A 53 -17.90 -3.95 -0.86
C SER A 53 -18.34 -5.22 -1.59
N CYS A 54 -18.79 -6.24 -0.84
CA CYS A 54 -19.07 -7.60 -1.32
C CYS A 54 -17.90 -8.22 -2.11
N GLN A 55 -16.67 -7.79 -1.83
CA GLN A 55 -15.46 -8.15 -2.57
C GLN A 55 -14.26 -8.18 -1.62
N ARG A 56 -13.33 -9.11 -1.84
CA ARG A 56 -12.08 -9.12 -1.08
C ARG A 56 -11.25 -7.87 -1.38
N PRO A 57 -10.88 -7.06 -0.38
CA PRO A 57 -10.07 -5.88 -0.60
C PRO A 57 -8.62 -6.27 -0.92
N MET A 58 -7.97 -5.47 -1.77
CA MET A 58 -6.53 -5.52 -1.96
C MET A 58 -5.82 -4.66 -0.92
N LEU A 59 -4.80 -5.20 -0.26
CA LEU A 59 -4.01 -4.44 0.71
C LEU A 59 -2.75 -3.87 0.06
N ILE A 60 -2.46 -2.60 0.34
CA ILE A 60 -1.27 -1.91 -0.17
C ILE A 60 -0.46 -1.49 1.05
N LEU A 61 0.72 -2.09 1.23
CA LEU A 61 1.61 -1.85 2.36
C LEU A 61 2.73 -0.92 1.92
N GLU A 62 2.77 0.28 2.48
CA GLU A 62 3.86 1.24 2.31
C GLU A 62 4.80 1.09 3.50
N ALA A 63 5.99 0.51 3.29
CA ALA A 63 6.88 0.13 4.39
C ALA A 63 8.33 0.58 4.15
N THR A 64 8.87 1.36 5.10
CA THR A 64 10.29 1.73 5.15
C THR A 64 11.10 0.67 5.91
N GLY A 65 11.64 -0.32 5.18
CA GLY A 65 12.50 -1.37 5.75
C GLY A 65 11.80 -2.70 6.02
N HIS A 66 12.23 -3.42 7.06
CA HIS A 66 11.81 -4.79 7.35
C HIS A 66 10.64 -4.91 8.37
N TYR A 67 10.05 -3.80 8.80
CA TYR A 67 8.99 -3.77 9.83
C TYR A 67 7.63 -4.36 9.38
N GLN A 68 7.53 -4.75 8.10
CA GLN A 68 6.34 -5.32 7.49
C GLN A 68 6.17 -6.83 7.71
N SER A 69 7.20 -7.55 8.17
CA SER A 69 7.19 -9.03 8.19
C SER A 69 6.01 -9.60 8.97
N SER A 70 5.68 -9.04 10.14
CA SER A 70 4.54 -9.50 10.96
C SER A 70 3.20 -9.30 10.26
N VAL A 71 3.02 -8.16 9.57
CA VAL A 71 1.79 -7.85 8.85
C VAL A 71 1.67 -8.72 7.60
N VAL A 72 2.76 -8.89 6.86
CA VAL A 72 2.81 -9.76 5.67
C VAL A 72 2.47 -11.20 6.04
N GLN A 73 3.13 -11.76 7.06
CA GLN A 73 2.85 -13.11 7.53
C GLN A 73 1.37 -13.27 7.92
N PHE A 74 0.81 -12.31 8.63
CA PHE A 74 -0.60 -12.30 9.00
C PHE A 74 -1.53 -12.31 7.78
N LEU A 75 -1.24 -11.51 6.76
CA LEU A 75 -2.04 -11.48 5.53
C LEU A 75 -1.95 -12.78 4.74
N GLU A 76 -0.78 -13.42 4.72
CA GLU A 76 -0.58 -14.73 4.08
C GLU A 76 -1.37 -15.83 4.81
N GLU A 77 -1.32 -15.88 6.14
CA GLU A 77 -2.10 -16.83 6.94
C GLU A 77 -3.61 -16.68 6.69
N HIS A 78 -4.08 -15.46 6.49
CA HIS A 78 -5.48 -15.15 6.19
C HIS A 78 -5.83 -15.14 4.68
N HIS A 79 -4.87 -15.49 3.81
CA HIS A 79 -5.04 -15.60 2.36
C HIS A 79 -5.54 -14.29 1.71
N TYR A 80 -5.06 -13.15 2.19
CA TYR A 80 -5.34 -11.84 1.60
C TYR A 80 -4.29 -11.48 0.55
N LEU A 81 -4.73 -10.84 -0.54
CA LEU A 81 -3.85 -10.31 -1.56
C LEU A 81 -3.26 -8.97 -1.10
N TYR A 82 -1.95 -8.84 -1.19
CA TYR A 82 -1.25 -7.64 -0.78
C TYR A 82 -0.17 -7.22 -1.79
N ILE A 83 0.15 -5.92 -1.79
CA ILE A 83 1.24 -5.32 -2.55
C ILE A 83 2.12 -4.57 -1.56
N VAL A 84 3.41 -4.88 -1.54
CA VAL A 84 4.40 -4.12 -0.77
C VAL A 84 5.02 -3.06 -1.67
N ILE A 85 4.94 -1.81 -1.24
CA ILE A 85 5.62 -0.66 -1.84
C ILE A 85 6.73 -0.23 -0.89
N ASN A 86 7.98 -0.48 -1.30
CA ASN A 86 9.13 0.10 -0.60
C ASN A 86 9.33 1.54 -1.12
N PRO A 87 9.12 2.59 -0.30
CA PRO A 87 9.25 3.97 -0.75
C PRO A 87 10.70 4.33 -1.12
N LEU A 88 11.72 3.65 -0.58
CA LEU A 88 13.12 3.86 -0.97
C LEU A 88 13.38 3.39 -2.41
N ILE A 89 12.85 2.22 -2.78
CA ILE A 89 13.00 1.67 -4.13
C ILE A 89 12.09 2.42 -5.11
N SER A 90 10.85 2.72 -4.70
CA SER A 90 9.90 3.48 -5.52
C SER A 90 10.37 4.90 -5.81
N ASN A 91 10.98 5.59 -4.84
CA ASN A 91 11.56 6.91 -5.04
C ASN A 91 12.81 6.86 -5.94
N ARG A 92 13.65 5.81 -5.81
CA ARG A 92 14.78 5.59 -6.72
C ARG A 92 14.27 5.37 -8.16
N LEU A 93 13.26 4.53 -8.35
CA LEU A 93 12.65 4.25 -9.67
C LEU A 93 12.01 5.50 -10.30
N ARG A 94 11.24 6.29 -9.53
CA ARG A 94 10.69 7.58 -9.99
C ARG A 94 11.80 8.55 -10.44
N LYS A 95 12.90 8.66 -9.68
CA LYS A 95 14.04 9.51 -10.05
C LYS A 95 14.76 9.03 -11.32
N THR A 96 14.85 7.72 -11.58
CA THR A 96 15.43 7.20 -12.83
C THR A 96 14.54 7.42 -14.06
N ASN A 97 13.21 7.34 -13.93
CA ASN A 97 12.30 7.60 -15.06
C ASN A 97 12.20 9.08 -15.44
N LEU A 98 12.38 10.00 -14.47
CA LEU A 98 12.48 11.44 -14.76
C LEU A 98 13.78 11.84 -15.47
N ARG A 99 14.81 10.99 -15.46
CA ARG A 99 16.12 11.27 -16.10
C ARG A 99 16.24 10.80 -17.55
N LYS A 100 15.21 10.12 -18.10
CA LYS A 100 15.22 9.65 -19.50
C LYS A 100 14.39 10.49 -20.48
N VAL A 101 13.73 11.56 -20.03
CA VAL A 101 12.96 12.46 -20.93
C VAL A 101 13.57 13.86 -20.92
N LYS A 102 14.88 13.92 -21.19
CA LYS A 102 15.58 15.17 -21.52
C LYS A 102 16.92 14.86 -22.22
N THR A 103 16.84 14.20 -23.36
CA THR A 103 17.81 14.48 -24.42
C THR A 103 17.00 14.97 -25.59
N ASP A 104 17.16 16.26 -25.78
CA ASP A 104 16.59 17.15 -26.76
C ASP A 104 16.58 16.51 -28.16
N ALA A 105 15.41 16.51 -28.79
CA ALA A 105 15.30 16.34 -30.22
C ALA A 105 15.71 17.67 -30.88
N ALA A 106 17.01 17.93 -30.97
CA ALA A 106 17.64 18.87 -31.89
C ALA A 106 19.09 18.41 -32.04
N ASP A 107 19.61 18.12 -33.22
CA ASP A 107 19.83 19.10 -34.28
C ASP A 107 19.98 18.35 -35.61
N LEU A 108 19.17 18.79 -36.58
CA LEU A 108 19.37 18.56 -38.01
C LEU A 108 20.42 19.57 -38.47
N SER A 109 21.68 19.17 -38.62
CA SER A 109 22.59 19.75 -39.63
C SER A 109 23.95 19.05 -39.70
N SER A 110 24.57 19.15 -40.89
CA SER A 110 25.87 18.61 -41.33
C SER A 110 25.76 17.26 -42.05
N GLY A 111 26.09 17.13 -43.33
CA GLY A 111 26.64 18.03 -44.35
C GLY A 111 26.94 17.19 -45.58
#